data_AF-A0AB34HCX3-F1
#
_entry.id   AF-A0AB34HCX3-F1
#
_cell.length_a   1.000
_cell.length_b   1.000
_cell.length_c   1.000
_cell.angle_alpha   90.00
_cell.angle_beta   90.00
_cell.angle_gamma   90.00
#
_symmetry.space_group_name_H-M   'P 1'
#
loop_
_entity.id
_entity.type
_entity.pdbx_description
1 polymer ?
#
loop_
_entity_poly.entity_id
_entity_poly.type
_entity_poly.pdbx_seq_one_letter_code
_entity_poly.pdbx_strand_id
1 'polypeptide(L)'
;MAHGPKKHLNCVETPKHWMLDKLTSVFAPCPSTSPHKLKECLPLIICLRNRHKYALTEEEVKICMQGFIKIDGKVRTDITYPDGFMDVISIDKTGENFRLIHDTKDRFAIHHITPEEAKYKLCKVRKIFVGTKGIPHLVTHGAHTISYPDPLVKVNDTIQIDLETGRINDFVKFDTGNLSMVTGDANLGRIGVITNQKRHSVSFDIVHVKDASGNSFAI
;
A
#
# COMPACT_ATOMS: atom_id res chain seq x y z
N MET A 1 -9.95 21.93 -26.29
CA MET A 1 -8.94 20.85 -26.41
C MET A 1 -9.57 19.57 -25.88
N ALA A 2 -9.51 18.46 -26.62
CA ALA A 2 -10.09 17.21 -26.14
C ALA A 2 -9.28 16.68 -24.95
N HIS A 3 -9.92 16.58 -23.78
CA HIS A 3 -9.30 16.10 -22.55
C HIS A 3 -9.57 14.60 -22.39
N GLY A 4 -8.69 13.77 -22.96
CA GLY A 4 -8.61 12.34 -22.67
C GLY A 4 -7.63 12.05 -21.52
N PRO A 5 -7.60 10.81 -20.99
CA PRO A 5 -6.62 10.41 -19.99
C PRO A 5 -5.20 10.56 -20.56
N LYS A 6 -4.34 11.29 -19.83
CA LYS A 6 -2.93 11.45 -20.19
C LYS A 6 -2.20 10.13 -19.97
N LYS A 7 -1.42 9.70 -20.96
CA LYS A 7 -0.61 8.46 -20.90
C LYS A 7 0.82 8.68 -20.42
N HIS A 8 1.28 9.92 -20.38
CA HIS A 8 2.66 10.28 -20.03
C HIS A 8 2.68 11.01 -18.69
N LEU A 9 3.73 10.75 -17.91
CA LEU A 9 4.02 11.43 -16.65
C LEU A 9 5.41 12.08 -16.76
N ASN A 10 5.48 13.39 -16.54
CA ASN A 10 6.74 14.12 -16.53
C ASN A 10 7.50 13.82 -15.24
N CYS A 11 8.82 13.68 -15.30
CA CYS A 11 9.64 13.35 -14.13
C CYS A 11 9.49 14.39 -13.00
N VAL A 12 9.39 15.68 -13.35
CA VAL A 12 9.21 16.78 -12.39
C VAL A 12 7.86 16.73 -11.66
N GLU A 13 6.84 16.14 -12.28
CA GLU A 13 5.49 15.99 -11.71
C GLU A 13 5.32 14.71 -10.88
N THR A 14 6.36 13.88 -10.81
CA THR A 14 6.31 12.62 -10.05
C THR A 14 6.18 12.87 -8.55
N PRO A 15 5.61 11.90 -7.81
CA PRO A 15 5.63 11.93 -6.37
C PRO A 15 7.06 11.97 -5.82
N LYS A 16 7.33 12.90 -4.90
CA LYS A 16 8.68 13.13 -4.34
C LYS A 16 9.24 11.88 -3.65
N HIS A 17 8.38 11.04 -3.08
CA HIS A 17 8.77 9.82 -2.36
C HIS A 17 9.38 8.73 -3.27
N TRP A 18 9.24 8.85 -4.60
CA TRP A 18 9.90 7.96 -5.57
C TRP A 18 11.40 8.21 -5.68
N MET A 19 11.87 9.40 -5.28
CA MET A 19 13.29 9.78 -5.29
C MET A 19 13.95 9.63 -6.67
N LEU A 20 13.22 10.00 -7.73
CA LEU A 20 13.77 10.05 -9.07
C LEU A 20 14.64 11.30 -9.24
N ASP A 21 15.73 11.13 -9.98
CA ASP A 21 16.56 12.27 -10.37
C ASP A 21 15.87 13.08 -11.46
N LYS A 22 16.00 14.42 -11.36
CA LYS A 22 15.34 15.38 -12.25
C LYS A 22 16.04 15.53 -13.59
N LEU A 23 17.32 15.15 -13.69
CA LEU A 23 18.16 15.39 -14.86
C LEU A 23 18.31 14.15 -15.74
N THR A 24 18.17 12.96 -15.17
CA THR A 24 18.37 11.69 -15.88
C THR A 24 17.38 11.48 -17.04
N SER A 25 16.11 11.87 -16.89
CA SER A 25 15.10 11.72 -17.94
C SER A 25 13.98 12.77 -17.84
N VAL A 26 13.40 13.11 -19.00
CA VAL A 26 12.23 14.01 -19.08
C VAL A 26 10.96 13.35 -18.54
N PHE A 27 10.78 12.06 -18.87
CA PHE A 27 9.62 11.28 -18.49
C PHE A 27 9.95 10.29 -17.37
N ALA A 28 8.92 9.98 -16.59
CA ALA A 28 8.93 8.93 -15.58
C ALA A 28 7.90 7.86 -15.92
N PRO A 29 8.06 6.63 -15.40
CA PRO A 29 7.08 5.58 -15.60
C PRO A 29 5.72 6.00 -15.05
N CYS A 30 4.73 6.10 -15.94
CA CYS A 30 3.35 6.37 -15.55
C CYS A 30 2.75 5.08 -15.00
N PRO A 31 2.29 5.04 -13.73
CA PRO A 31 1.74 3.83 -13.16
C PRO A 31 0.46 3.42 -13.88
N SER A 32 0.26 2.10 -14.05
CA SER A 32 -0.98 1.54 -14.57
C SER A 32 -2.15 1.78 -13.61
N THR A 33 -3.38 1.69 -14.09
CA THR A 33 -4.55 1.77 -13.21
C THR A 33 -4.64 0.54 -12.31
N SER A 34 -4.49 0.72 -11.00
CA SER A 34 -4.49 -0.37 -10.02
C SER A 34 -5.19 0.04 -8.72
N PRO A 35 -5.27 -0.86 -7.71
CA PRO A 35 -5.80 -0.59 -6.38
C PRO A 35 -5.29 0.70 -5.72
N HIS A 36 -4.03 1.07 -5.99
CA HIS A 36 -3.33 2.16 -5.31
C HIS A 36 -3.34 3.44 -6.14
N LYS A 37 -3.48 4.58 -5.45
CA LYS A 37 -3.47 5.90 -6.12
C LYS A 37 -2.05 6.22 -6.59
N LEU A 38 -1.92 7.00 -7.67
CA LEU A 38 -0.63 7.43 -8.23
C LEU A 38 0.31 8.06 -7.19
N LYS A 39 -0.22 8.84 -6.26
CA LYS A 39 0.57 9.50 -5.19
C LYS A 39 0.84 8.60 -3.97
N GLU A 40 0.19 7.45 -3.88
CA GLU A 40 0.26 6.52 -2.75
C GLU A 40 0.84 5.15 -3.18
N CYS A 41 1.51 5.10 -4.34
CA CYS A 41 2.08 3.87 -4.89
C CYS A 41 3.56 4.02 -5.20
N LEU A 42 4.20 2.89 -5.49
CA LEU A 42 5.54 2.75 -6.01
C LEU A 42 5.46 1.77 -7.20
N PRO A 43 5.73 2.23 -8.43
CA PRO A 43 5.76 1.34 -9.59
C PRO A 43 6.85 0.26 -9.48
N LEU A 44 6.55 -0.94 -9.96
CA LEU A 44 7.45 -2.10 -9.91
C LEU A 44 8.83 -1.81 -10.56
N ILE A 45 8.84 -1.07 -11.67
CA ILE A 45 10.07 -0.57 -12.32
C ILE A 45 10.97 0.24 -11.39
N ILE A 46 10.40 1.10 -10.54
CA ILE A 46 11.18 1.89 -9.57
C ILE A 46 11.67 1.01 -8.43
N CYS A 47 10.86 0.03 -8.01
CA CYS A 47 11.23 -0.94 -6.99
C CYS A 47 12.47 -1.76 -7.42
N LEU A 48 12.44 -2.33 -8.62
CA LEU A 48 13.51 -3.21 -9.11
C LEU A 48 14.78 -2.44 -9.51
N ARG A 49 14.63 -1.29 -10.20
CA ARG A 49 15.77 -0.51 -10.71
C ARG A 49 16.40 0.40 -9.66
N ASN A 50 15.60 1.25 -9.02
CA ASN A 50 16.12 2.33 -8.18
C ASN A 50 16.32 1.89 -6.72
N ARG A 51 15.54 0.94 -6.20
CA ARG A 51 15.62 0.50 -4.80
C ARG A 51 16.50 -0.73 -4.63
N HIS A 52 16.16 -1.86 -5.25
CA HIS A 52 16.95 -3.10 -5.13
C HIS A 52 18.16 -3.17 -6.05
N LYS A 53 18.15 -2.40 -7.15
CA LYS A 53 19.23 -2.40 -8.16
C LYS A 53 19.46 -3.78 -8.80
N TYR A 54 18.39 -4.59 -8.92
CA TYR A 54 18.42 -5.82 -9.70
C TYR A 54 18.46 -5.57 -11.20
N ALA A 55 17.96 -4.41 -11.62
CA ALA A 55 18.07 -3.89 -12.97
C ALA A 55 18.81 -2.56 -12.94
N LEU A 56 19.66 -2.31 -13.94
CA LEU A 56 20.31 -1.02 -14.19
C LEU A 56 19.49 -0.19 -15.18
N THR A 57 18.90 -0.85 -16.18
CA THR A 57 18.16 -0.21 -17.28
C THR A 57 16.68 -0.59 -17.28
N GLU A 58 15.84 0.17 -18.00
CA GLU A 58 14.40 -0.16 -18.13
C GLU A 58 14.17 -1.46 -18.92
N GLU A 59 15.09 -1.80 -19.82
CA GLU A 59 14.98 -3.02 -20.61
C GLU A 59 15.19 -4.27 -19.76
N GLU A 60 16.07 -4.23 -18.76
CA GLU A 60 16.31 -5.33 -17.83
C GLU A 60 15.11 -5.58 -16.90
N VAL A 61 14.32 -4.54 -16.60
CA VAL A 61 13.08 -4.66 -15.80
C VAL A 61 12.03 -5.51 -16.52
N LYS A 62 12.16 -5.75 -17.83
CA LYS A 62 11.32 -6.71 -18.56
C LYS A 62 11.46 -8.15 -18.05
N ILE A 63 12.34 -8.42 -17.08
CA ILE A 63 12.34 -9.66 -16.29
C ILE A 63 10.95 -9.96 -15.68
N CYS A 64 10.12 -8.95 -15.41
CA CYS A 64 8.72 -9.16 -14.98
C CYS A 64 7.92 -10.03 -15.98
N MET A 65 8.22 -9.94 -17.28
CA MET A 65 7.55 -10.70 -18.32
C MET A 65 7.87 -12.21 -18.26
N GLN A 66 8.98 -12.59 -17.61
CA GLN A 66 9.32 -13.99 -17.39
C GLN A 66 8.46 -14.67 -16.30
N GLY A 67 7.68 -13.89 -15.55
CA GLY A 67 6.72 -14.41 -14.58
C GLY A 67 7.31 -14.80 -13.21
N PHE A 68 8.55 -14.40 -12.91
CA PHE A 68 9.21 -14.70 -11.63
C PHE A 68 8.83 -13.77 -10.48
N ILE A 69 8.20 -12.64 -10.78
CA ILE A 69 7.81 -11.63 -9.80
C ILE A 69 6.32 -11.77 -9.51
N LYS A 70 6.01 -11.92 -8.23
CA LYS A 70 4.64 -12.00 -7.71
C LYS A 70 4.38 -10.83 -6.79
N ILE A 71 3.20 -10.25 -6.92
CA ILE A 71 2.67 -9.23 -6.01
C ILE A 71 1.40 -9.80 -5.40
N ASP A 72 1.34 -9.82 -4.08
CA ASP A 72 0.25 -10.42 -3.29
C ASP A 72 -0.08 -11.86 -3.76
N GLY A 73 0.96 -12.65 -4.01
CA GLY A 73 0.85 -14.05 -4.48
C GLY A 73 0.51 -14.23 -5.96
N LYS A 74 0.21 -13.16 -6.70
CA LYS A 74 -0.16 -13.21 -8.13
C LYS A 74 1.01 -12.78 -9.02
N VAL A 75 1.29 -13.55 -10.07
CA VAL A 75 2.31 -13.18 -11.05
C VAL A 75 1.90 -11.89 -11.77
N ARG A 76 2.80 -10.91 -11.80
CA ARG A 76 2.59 -9.63 -12.50
C ARG A 76 3.68 -9.42 -13.54
N THR A 77 3.25 -9.25 -14.78
CA THR A 77 4.13 -8.98 -15.93
C THR A 77 4.24 -7.51 -16.27
N ASP A 78 3.33 -6.68 -15.74
CA ASP A 78 3.30 -5.24 -15.97
C ASP A 78 4.41 -4.54 -15.19
N ILE A 79 5.33 -3.91 -15.91
CA ILE A 79 6.48 -3.16 -15.35
C ILE A 79 6.05 -1.88 -14.62
N THR A 80 4.91 -1.30 -15.00
CA THR A 80 4.36 -0.09 -14.39
C THR A 80 3.24 -0.40 -13.40
N TYR A 81 3.14 -1.65 -12.95
CA TYR A 81 2.18 -2.01 -11.91
C TYR A 81 2.45 -1.19 -10.64
N PRO A 82 1.45 -0.48 -10.10
CA PRO A 82 1.59 0.29 -8.88
C PRO A 82 1.40 -0.61 -7.67
N ASP A 83 2.50 -0.87 -6.97
CA ASP A 83 2.51 -1.48 -5.66
C ASP A 83 2.29 -0.40 -4.59
N GLY A 84 1.70 -0.75 -3.47
CA GLY A 84 1.38 0.22 -2.42
C GLY A 84 1.62 -0.28 -1.01
N PHE A 85 1.08 0.46 -0.05
CA PHE A 85 1.28 0.19 1.36
C PHE A 85 0.77 -1.21 1.76
N MET A 86 1.62 -1.97 2.45
CA MET A 86 1.43 -3.36 2.90
C MET A 86 1.42 -4.43 1.81
N ASP A 87 1.68 -4.09 0.54
CA ASP A 87 1.79 -5.10 -0.52
C ASP A 87 3.01 -6.00 -0.28
N VAL A 88 2.86 -7.29 -0.61
CA VAL A 88 3.93 -8.28 -0.54
C VAL A 88 4.48 -8.55 -1.94
N ILE A 89 5.77 -8.34 -2.14
CA ILE A 89 6.49 -8.63 -3.38
C ILE A 89 7.35 -9.87 -3.13
N SER A 90 7.18 -10.90 -3.95
CA SER A 90 7.92 -12.17 -3.88
C SER A 90 8.68 -12.42 -5.18
N ILE A 91 9.95 -12.82 -5.06
CA ILE A 91 10.80 -13.18 -6.20
C ILE A 91 11.13 -14.67 -6.10
N ASP A 92 10.53 -15.48 -6.97
CA ASP A 92 10.64 -16.95 -6.89
C ASP A 92 12.08 -17.45 -7.07
N LYS A 93 12.88 -16.78 -7.92
CA LYS A 93 14.27 -17.20 -8.22
C LYS A 93 15.23 -17.00 -7.05
N THR A 94 15.09 -15.91 -6.30
CA THR A 94 15.94 -15.61 -5.15
C THR A 94 15.34 -16.14 -3.85
N GLY A 95 14.04 -16.47 -3.85
CA GLY A 95 13.32 -16.88 -2.64
C GLY A 95 13.08 -15.73 -1.66
N GLU A 96 13.33 -14.49 -2.07
CA GLU A 96 13.20 -13.32 -1.24
C GLU A 96 11.77 -12.78 -1.27
N ASN A 97 11.30 -12.34 -0.11
CA ASN A 97 10.00 -11.72 0.07
C ASN A 97 10.18 -10.35 0.70
N PHE A 98 9.38 -9.40 0.23
CA PHE A 98 9.45 -8.02 0.64
C PHE A 98 8.06 -7.49 0.96
N ARG A 99 8.00 -6.56 1.91
CA ARG A 99 6.79 -5.79 2.21
C ARG A 99 7.07 -4.31 2.05
N LEU A 100 6.17 -3.62 1.36
CA LEU A 100 6.23 -2.17 1.22
C LEU A 100 5.65 -1.48 2.45
N ILE A 101 6.48 -0.73 3.16
CA ILE A 101 6.12 0.00 4.38
C ILE A 101 6.57 1.46 4.24
N HIS A 102 5.91 2.37 4.95
CA HIS A 102 6.36 3.76 5.02
C HIS A 102 7.50 3.93 6.02
N ASP A 103 8.54 4.64 5.60
CA ASP A 103 9.57 5.20 6.46
C ASP A 103 9.09 6.51 7.09
N THR A 104 9.63 6.85 8.26
CA THR A 104 9.42 8.11 9.01
C THR A 104 9.71 9.39 8.22
N LYS A 105 10.40 9.27 7.09
CA LYS A 105 10.77 10.36 6.17
C LYS A 105 9.85 10.48 4.96
N ASP A 106 8.64 9.93 5.02
CA ASP A 106 7.66 9.98 3.92
C ASP A 106 8.18 9.28 2.65
N ARG A 107 8.63 8.03 2.79
CA ARG A 107 9.19 7.22 1.70
C ARG A 107 8.70 5.79 1.79
N PHE A 108 8.63 5.09 0.67
CA PHE A 108 8.51 3.64 0.70
C PHE A 108 9.86 3.02 1.04
N ALA A 109 9.88 2.24 2.12
CA ALA A 109 10.94 1.33 2.48
C ALA A 109 10.52 -0.09 2.06
N ILE A 110 11.49 -0.81 1.50
CA ILE A 110 11.31 -2.22 1.18
C ILE A 110 11.85 -3.02 2.36
N HIS A 111 10.95 -3.67 3.09
CA HIS A 111 11.29 -4.46 4.27
C HIS A 111 11.39 -5.94 3.89
N HIS A 112 12.51 -6.59 4.18
CA HIS A 112 12.65 -8.04 4.00
C HIS A 112 11.78 -8.78 5.01
N ILE A 113 11.01 -9.76 4.55
CA ILE A 113 10.11 -10.54 5.41
C ILE A 113 10.39 -12.04 5.27
N THR A 114 10.00 -12.80 6.29
CA THR A 114 10.07 -14.25 6.26
C THR A 114 8.99 -14.83 5.33
N PRO A 115 9.15 -16.05 4.81
CA PRO A 115 8.13 -16.69 3.98
C PRO A 115 6.82 -16.94 4.71
N GLU A 116 6.81 -17.02 6.05
CA GLU A 116 5.59 -17.15 6.85
C GLU A 116 4.80 -15.85 6.88
N GLU A 117 5.48 -14.72 7.09
CA GLU A 117 4.85 -13.40 7.04
C GLU A 117 4.37 -13.01 5.65
N ALA A 118 5.03 -13.53 4.62
CA ALA A 118 4.68 -13.29 3.22
C ALA A 118 3.34 -13.92 2.81
N LYS A 119 2.79 -14.87 3.58
CA LYS A 119 1.50 -15.50 3.28
C LYS A 119 0.31 -14.61 3.57
N TYR A 120 0.47 -13.61 4.44
CA TYR A 120 -0.63 -12.74 4.83
C TYR A 120 -0.32 -11.27 4.58
N LYS A 121 -1.38 -10.46 4.59
CA LYS A 121 -1.32 -9.02 4.43
C LYS A 121 -2.32 -8.33 5.35
N LEU A 122 -1.95 -7.16 5.88
CA LEU A 122 -2.87 -6.33 6.64
C LEU A 122 -3.52 -5.30 5.71
N CYS A 123 -4.84 -5.23 5.78
CA CYS A 123 -5.66 -4.41 4.93
C CYS A 123 -6.63 -3.58 5.78
N LYS A 124 -6.57 -2.26 5.67
CA LYS A 124 -7.53 -1.37 6.34
C LYS A 124 -8.88 -1.41 5.61
N VAL A 125 -9.96 -1.50 6.37
CA VAL A 125 -11.33 -1.43 5.88
C VAL A 125 -11.68 0.01 5.49
N ARG A 126 -11.95 0.24 4.21
CA ARG A 126 -12.36 1.55 3.67
C ARG A 126 -13.86 1.76 3.72
N LYS A 127 -14.63 0.73 3.35
CA LYS A 127 -16.09 0.84 3.26
C LYS A 127 -16.71 -0.53 3.48
N ILE A 128 -17.85 -0.54 4.16
CA ILE A 128 -18.75 -1.68 4.25
C ILE A 128 -20.06 -1.26 3.60
N PHE A 129 -20.62 -2.11 2.75
CA PHE A 129 -21.89 -1.85 2.09
C PHE A 129 -22.65 -3.15 1.84
N VAL A 130 -23.96 -3.05 1.70
CA VAL A 130 -24.81 -4.20 1.34
C VAL A 130 -24.95 -4.22 -0.19
N GLY A 131 -24.53 -5.31 -0.81
CA GLY A 131 -24.60 -5.52 -2.25
C GLY A 131 -25.94 -6.11 -2.69
N THR A 132 -25.92 -6.70 -3.88
CA THR A 132 -27.08 -7.38 -4.42
C THR A 132 -27.47 -8.56 -3.53
N LYS A 133 -28.78 -8.87 -3.46
CA LYS A 133 -29.33 -9.95 -2.61
C LYS A 133 -29.11 -9.76 -1.11
N GLY A 134 -28.86 -8.54 -0.64
CA GLY A 134 -28.72 -8.26 0.80
C GLY A 134 -27.39 -8.75 1.40
N ILE A 135 -26.40 -9.07 0.58
CA ILE A 135 -25.12 -9.62 1.04
C ILE A 135 -24.19 -8.49 1.49
N PRO A 136 -23.65 -8.50 2.72
CA PRO A 136 -22.66 -7.52 3.15
C PRO A 136 -21.32 -7.74 2.45
N HIS A 137 -20.73 -6.65 1.97
CA HIS A 137 -19.41 -6.59 1.36
C HIS A 137 -18.52 -5.57 2.07
N LEU A 138 -17.25 -5.93 2.18
CA LEU A 138 -16.19 -5.12 2.75
C LEU A 138 -15.16 -4.80 1.66
N VAL A 139 -14.79 -3.53 1.54
CA VAL A 139 -13.75 -3.04 0.62
C VAL A 139 -12.56 -2.56 1.41
N THR A 140 -11.38 -3.03 1.02
CA THR A 140 -10.10 -2.69 1.65
C THR A 140 -9.32 -1.64 0.87
N HIS A 141 -8.25 -1.11 1.47
CA HIS A 141 -7.33 -0.20 0.77
C HIS A 141 -6.56 -0.89 -0.36
N GLY A 142 -6.24 -2.18 -0.22
CA GLY A 142 -5.59 -3.01 -1.26
C GLY A 142 -6.55 -3.52 -2.36
N ALA A 143 -7.74 -2.92 -2.47
CA ALA A 143 -8.81 -3.28 -3.42
C ALA A 143 -9.25 -4.76 -3.41
N HIS A 144 -9.17 -5.41 -2.26
CA HIS A 144 -9.92 -6.63 -2.02
C HIS A 144 -11.36 -6.28 -1.65
N THR A 145 -12.31 -6.98 -2.28
CA THR A 145 -13.72 -6.97 -1.92
C THR A 145 -14.08 -8.33 -1.35
N ILE A 146 -14.39 -8.38 -0.05
CA ILE A 146 -14.68 -9.62 0.67
C ILE A 146 -16.17 -9.65 0.99
N SER A 147 -16.83 -10.74 0.61
CA SER A 147 -18.24 -10.99 0.95
C SER A 147 -18.35 -11.71 2.30
N TYR A 148 -19.48 -11.51 2.98
CA TYR A 148 -19.77 -12.12 4.28
C TYR A 148 -18.70 -11.83 5.35
N PRO A 149 -18.33 -10.55 5.58
CA PRO A 149 -17.46 -10.20 6.70
C PRO A 149 -18.19 -10.48 8.03
N ASP A 150 -17.41 -10.70 9.09
CA ASP A 150 -17.93 -10.76 10.45
C ASP A 150 -18.66 -9.44 10.80
N PRO A 151 -19.88 -9.46 11.34
CA PRO A 151 -20.63 -8.27 11.76
C PRO A 151 -19.87 -7.35 12.74
N LEU A 152 -18.86 -7.85 13.45
CA LEU A 152 -18.04 -7.09 14.38
C LEU A 152 -17.06 -6.14 13.68
N VAL A 153 -16.72 -6.38 12.41
CA VAL A 153 -15.77 -5.58 11.64
C VAL A 153 -16.42 -4.27 11.22
N LYS A 154 -15.77 -3.14 11.54
CA LYS A 154 -16.24 -1.79 11.21
C LYS A 154 -15.29 -1.08 10.24
N VAL A 155 -15.75 0.07 9.74
CA VAL A 155 -14.92 0.96 8.94
C VAL A 155 -13.75 1.46 9.80
N ASN A 156 -12.57 1.57 9.19
CA ASN A 156 -11.26 1.87 9.80
C ASN A 156 -10.59 0.75 10.59
N ASP A 157 -11.24 -0.39 10.82
CA ASP A 157 -10.58 -1.57 11.36
C ASP A 157 -9.55 -2.12 10.35
N THR A 158 -8.62 -2.93 10.84
CA THR A 158 -7.61 -3.60 10.02
C THR A 158 -7.90 -5.08 9.99
N ILE A 159 -7.98 -5.68 8.81
CA ILE A 159 -8.15 -7.12 8.63
C ILE A 159 -6.85 -7.77 8.17
N GLN A 160 -6.56 -8.96 8.70
CA GLN A 160 -5.50 -9.82 8.21
C GLN A 160 -6.08 -10.75 7.14
N ILE A 161 -5.59 -10.61 5.92
CA ILE A 161 -6.01 -11.41 4.77
C ILE A 161 -4.92 -12.44 4.49
N ASP A 162 -5.33 -13.69 4.30
CA ASP A 162 -4.50 -14.72 3.69
C ASP A 162 -4.46 -14.52 2.17
N LEU A 163 -3.27 -14.40 1.60
CA LEU A 163 -3.07 -14.11 0.18
C LEU A 163 -3.40 -15.30 -0.72
N GLU A 164 -3.32 -16.53 -0.21
CA GLU A 164 -3.64 -17.73 -0.98
C GLU A 164 -5.16 -17.91 -1.12
N THR A 165 -5.89 -17.83 -0.01
CA THR A 165 -7.34 -18.06 0.00
C THR A 165 -8.15 -16.78 -0.23
N GLY A 166 -7.56 -15.61 0.00
CA GLY A 166 -8.25 -14.31 -0.03
C GLY A 166 -9.27 -14.11 1.10
N ARG A 167 -9.21 -14.93 2.15
CA ARG A 167 -10.14 -14.88 3.30
C ARG A 167 -9.54 -14.10 4.47
N ILE A 168 -10.41 -13.67 5.38
CA ILE A 168 -10.02 -12.99 6.62
C ILE A 168 -9.62 -14.04 7.64
N ASN A 169 -8.40 -13.93 8.17
CA ASN A 169 -7.92 -14.76 9.28
C ASN A 169 -8.26 -14.14 10.63
N ASP A 170 -7.96 -12.85 10.77
CA ASP A 170 -8.16 -12.09 12.00
C ASP A 170 -8.43 -10.61 11.70
N PHE A 171 -8.91 -9.86 12.67
CA PHE A 171 -9.11 -8.42 12.56
C PHE A 171 -8.77 -7.68 13.85
N VAL A 172 -8.24 -6.47 13.69
CA VAL A 172 -7.87 -5.57 14.77
C VAL A 172 -8.78 -4.34 14.71
N LYS A 173 -9.46 -4.08 15.83
CA LYS A 173 -10.37 -2.94 15.97
C LYS A 173 -9.62 -1.60 16.03
N PHE A 174 -10.23 -0.57 15.48
CA PHE A 174 -9.73 0.80 15.55
C PHE A 174 -10.19 1.46 16.86
N ASP A 175 -9.49 1.16 17.96
CA ASP A 175 -9.81 1.68 19.30
C ASP A 175 -8.58 2.30 19.99
N THR A 176 -8.85 3.08 21.04
CA THR A 176 -7.82 3.59 21.96
C THR A 176 -7.03 2.45 22.59
N GLY A 177 -5.71 2.65 22.74
CA GLY A 177 -4.78 1.63 23.23
C GLY A 177 -4.15 0.75 22.15
N ASN A 178 -4.67 0.76 20.92
CA ASN A 178 -4.09 -0.03 19.83
C ASN A 178 -2.96 0.70 19.09
N LEU A 179 -2.02 -0.07 18.56
CA LEU A 179 -0.92 0.42 17.73
C LEU A 179 -1.45 0.78 16.34
N SER A 180 -1.00 1.93 15.83
CA SER A 180 -1.36 2.42 14.50
C SER A 180 -0.14 3.03 13.79
N MET A 181 -0.12 2.90 12.47
CA MET A 181 0.83 3.60 11.61
C MET A 181 0.10 4.67 10.81
N VAL A 182 0.71 5.84 10.70
CA VAL A 182 0.18 6.94 9.89
C VAL A 182 0.49 6.70 8.42
N THR A 183 -0.55 6.70 7.58
CA THR A 183 -0.45 6.48 6.13
C THR A 183 -0.72 7.75 5.29
N GLY A 184 -0.77 8.94 5.90
CA GLY A 184 -0.92 10.22 5.20
C GLY A 184 -0.25 11.40 5.90
N ASP A 185 -0.19 12.52 5.18
CA ASP A 185 0.23 13.84 5.66
C ASP A 185 1.65 13.92 6.25
N ALA A 186 1.96 15.00 6.98
CA ALA A 186 3.29 15.30 7.48
C ALA A 186 3.83 14.29 8.51
N ASN A 187 2.95 13.47 9.10
CA ASN A 187 3.30 12.45 10.08
C ASN A 187 3.44 11.05 9.46
N LEU A 188 3.50 10.93 8.12
CA LEU A 188 3.59 9.65 7.42
C LEU A 188 4.72 8.76 7.95
N GLY A 189 4.41 7.47 8.11
CA GLY A 189 5.38 6.44 8.54
C GLY A 189 5.71 6.46 10.02
N ARG A 190 5.14 7.40 10.80
CA ARG A 190 5.21 7.35 12.26
C ARG A 190 4.28 6.26 12.80
N ILE A 191 4.73 5.60 13.86
CA ILE A 191 4.00 4.54 14.55
C ILE A 191 3.71 5.03 15.97
N GLY A 192 2.55 4.69 16.51
CA GLY A 192 2.25 4.97 17.90
C GLY A 192 0.92 4.40 18.35
N VAL A 193 0.68 4.53 19.66
CA VAL A 193 -0.54 4.07 20.31
C VAL A 193 -1.61 5.14 20.21
N ILE A 194 -2.82 4.76 19.83
CA ILE A 194 -3.98 5.65 19.78
C ILE A 194 -4.37 6.04 21.21
N THR A 195 -4.33 7.33 21.53
CA THR A 195 -4.66 7.84 22.86
C THR A 195 -6.10 8.36 22.95
N ASN A 196 -6.56 9.08 21.93
CA ASN A 196 -7.88 9.69 21.91
C ASN A 196 -8.38 9.87 20.48
N GLN A 197 -9.69 9.75 20.28
CA GLN A 197 -10.38 9.98 19.02
C GLN A 197 -11.41 11.10 19.21
N LYS A 198 -11.14 12.27 18.62
CA LYS A 198 -12.07 13.40 18.61
C LYS A 198 -12.98 13.29 17.39
N ARG A 199 -14.25 13.00 17.65
CA ARG A 199 -15.26 12.93 16.61
C ARG A 199 -15.79 14.31 16.28
N HIS A 200 -15.84 14.63 14.99
CA HIS A 200 -16.43 15.86 14.49
C HIS A 200 -17.65 15.49 13.63
N SER A 201 -18.79 16.14 13.89
CA SER A 201 -20.06 15.80 13.23
C SER A 201 -20.11 16.17 11.75
N VAL A 202 -19.26 17.10 11.31
CA VAL A 202 -19.28 17.67 9.95
C VAL A 202 -17.94 17.50 9.23
N SER A 203 -16.84 17.52 9.98
CA SER A 203 -15.48 17.43 9.43
C SER A 203 -14.86 16.06 9.72
N PHE A 204 -13.63 15.87 9.25
CA PHE A 204 -12.85 14.68 9.55
C PHE A 204 -12.62 14.54 11.06
N ASP A 205 -12.68 13.29 11.53
CA ASP A 205 -12.31 12.92 12.89
C ASP A 205 -10.80 13.07 13.07
N ILE A 206 -10.38 13.54 14.25
CA ILE A 206 -8.97 13.76 14.59
C ILE A 206 -8.53 12.69 15.59
N VAL A 207 -7.41 12.03 15.32
CA VAL A 207 -6.88 10.95 16.15
C VAL A 207 -5.56 11.39 16.77
N HIS A 208 -5.49 11.37 18.09
CA HIS A 208 -4.29 11.67 18.85
C HIS A 208 -3.48 10.40 19.08
N VAL A 209 -2.23 10.39 18.63
CA VAL A 209 -1.31 9.24 18.71
C VAL A 209 -0.08 9.62 19.51
N LYS A 210 0.43 8.66 20.30
CA LYS A 210 1.66 8.80 21.08
C LYS A 210 2.68 7.74 20.66
N ASP A 211 3.86 8.20 20.27
CA ASP A 211 4.99 7.34 19.89
C ASP A 211 5.66 6.71 21.12
N ALA A 212 6.45 5.66 20.91
CA ALA A 212 7.24 4.99 21.95
C ALA A 212 8.22 5.94 22.66
N SER A 213 8.73 6.95 21.94
CA SER A 213 9.60 7.99 22.52
C SER A 213 8.86 9.04 23.36
N GLY A 214 7.52 8.92 23.49
CA GLY A 214 6.70 9.83 24.27
C GLY A 214 6.18 11.06 23.51
N ASN A 215 6.58 11.25 22.26
CA ASN A 215 6.09 12.33 21.41
C ASN A 215 4.62 12.13 21.06
N SER A 216 3.83 13.20 21.13
CA SER A 216 2.41 13.18 20.76
C SER A 216 2.17 13.97 19.47
N PHE A 217 1.38 13.40 18.56
CA PHE A 217 0.97 14.05 17.32
C PHE A 217 -0.49 13.70 17.00
N ALA A 218 -1.08 14.46 16.08
CA ALA A 218 -2.45 14.25 15.61
C ALA A 218 -2.46 13.87 14.13
N ILE A 219 -3.49 13.12 13.75
CA ILE A 219 -3.78 12.65 12.40
C ILE A 219 -5.23 13.02 12.09
#